data_AF-A0A1I1PIM9-F1
#
_entry.id   AF-A0A1I1PIM9-F1
#
_cell.length_a   1.000
_cell.length_b   1.000
_cell.length_c   1.000
_cell.angle_alpha   90.00
_cell.angle_beta   90.00
_cell.angle_gamma   90.00
#
_symmetry.space_group_name_H-M   'P 1'
#
loop_
_entity.id
_entity.type
_entity.pdbx_description
1 polymer ?
#
loop_
_entity_poly.entity_id
_entity_poly.type
_entity_poly.pdbx_seq_one_letter_code
_entity_poly.pdbx_strand_id
1 'polypeptide(L)'
;MKPTPQQHCLRLNHLGIGDIQLGKRPEQLPDMLPFDHFVGKHTFDVMPAASLYHVFDGDLRCTIESQDTGIVLSHLFAATNENGFINRIFLYTREVNGHLAERLSQLYGEPNVSKATVAGKLIGTHNSWITEGETEVSFFSPVYDTTTSTVISFRFFYDFPALKDYMISVTL
;
A
#
# COMPACT_ATOMS: atom_id res chain seq x y z
N MET A 1 -7.01 32.49 8.74
CA MET A 1 -6.35 31.49 7.87
C MET A 1 -6.85 30.13 8.31
N LYS A 2 -7.43 29.32 7.42
CA LYS A 2 -7.65 27.90 7.73
C LYS A 2 -6.26 27.25 7.81
N PRO A 3 -5.98 26.39 8.80
CA PRO A 3 -4.73 25.66 8.82
C PRO A 3 -4.62 24.86 7.52
N THR A 4 -3.52 25.02 6.80
CA THR A 4 -3.18 24.17 5.65
C THR A 4 -3.02 22.75 6.18
N PRO A 5 -3.61 21.72 5.54
CA PRO A 5 -3.38 20.34 5.93
C PRO A 5 -1.88 20.08 6.04
N GLN A 6 -1.44 19.53 7.16
CA GLN A 6 -0.04 19.23 7.38
C GLN A 6 0.30 18.06 6.47
N GLN A 7 1.09 18.29 5.41
CA GLN A 7 1.47 17.21 4.50
C GLN A 7 2.50 16.32 5.18
N HIS A 8 2.18 15.04 5.39
CA HIS A 8 3.09 14.08 6.00
C HIS A 8 4.06 13.55 4.93
N CYS A 9 5.37 13.74 5.15
CA CYS A 9 6.42 13.19 4.29
C CYS A 9 7.09 12.02 5.01
N LEU A 10 6.72 10.79 4.65
CA LEU A 10 7.19 9.58 5.32
C LEU A 10 8.09 8.74 4.39
N ARG A 11 9.09 8.07 4.94
CA ARG A 11 10.05 7.29 4.16
C ARG A 11 9.67 5.82 4.10
N LEU A 12 9.77 5.20 2.92
CA LEU A 12 9.63 3.75 2.75
C LEU A 12 10.79 3.00 3.41
N ASN A 13 10.49 1.84 3.98
CA ASN A 13 11.46 0.90 4.52
C ASN A 13 11.01 -0.54 4.23
N HIS A 14 11.69 -1.55 4.79
CA HIS A 14 11.36 -2.94 4.51
C HIS A 14 10.03 -3.42 5.13
N LEU A 15 9.50 -2.71 6.13
CA LEU A 15 8.29 -3.10 6.87
C LEU A 15 7.08 -2.19 6.58
N GLY A 16 7.22 -1.16 5.75
CA GLY A 16 6.14 -0.22 5.46
C GLY A 16 6.65 1.21 5.20
N ILE A 17 6.01 2.18 5.84
CA ILE A 17 6.23 3.62 5.62
C ILE A 17 6.21 4.41 6.93
N GLY A 18 7.29 5.15 7.21
CA GLY A 18 7.41 5.91 8.46
C GLY A 18 7.19 4.98 9.67
N ASP A 19 6.30 5.38 10.58
CA ASP A 19 5.91 4.58 11.76
C ASP A 19 4.81 3.53 11.45
N ILE A 20 4.18 3.61 10.27
CA ILE A 20 3.14 2.67 9.82
C ILE A 20 3.84 1.45 9.22
N GLN A 21 4.02 0.43 10.05
CA GLN A 21 4.82 -0.75 9.73
C GLN A 21 4.09 -2.05 10.10
N LEU A 22 4.44 -3.12 9.41
CA LEU A 22 4.04 -4.48 9.77
C LEU A 22 4.41 -4.79 11.23
N GLY A 23 3.55 -5.54 11.92
CA GLY A 23 3.70 -5.91 13.33
C GLY A 23 3.35 -4.80 14.33
N LYS A 24 3.00 -3.58 13.88
CA LYS A 24 2.50 -2.51 14.76
C LYS A 24 1.00 -2.64 15.00
N ARG A 25 0.50 -1.97 16.04
CA ARG A 25 -0.93 -1.81 16.31
C ARG A 25 -1.39 -0.46 15.75
N PRO A 26 -2.44 -0.41 14.90
CA PRO A 26 -2.87 0.84 14.29
C PRO A 26 -3.35 1.86 15.32
N GLU A 27 -3.89 1.42 16.46
CA GLU A 27 -4.38 2.31 17.53
C GLU A 27 -3.25 3.07 18.24
N GLN A 28 -2.00 2.67 18.04
CA GLN A 28 -0.82 3.35 18.57
C GLN A 28 -0.25 4.39 17.60
N LEU A 29 -0.77 4.45 16.37
CA LEU A 29 -0.28 5.32 15.32
C LEU A 29 -1.22 6.53 15.19
N PRO A 30 -0.68 7.76 15.16
CA PRO A 30 -1.49 8.93 14.93
C PRO A 30 -2.15 8.85 13.55
N ASP A 31 -3.35 9.42 13.45
CA ASP A 31 -4.11 9.58 12.20
C ASP A 31 -4.56 8.26 11.53
N MET A 32 -4.31 7.10 12.15
CA MET A 32 -4.88 5.82 11.72
C MET A 32 -6.28 5.66 12.31
N LEU A 33 -7.29 5.66 11.44
CA LEU A 33 -8.70 5.49 11.80
C LEU A 33 -9.19 4.10 11.40
N PRO A 34 -10.11 3.48 12.16
CA PRO A 34 -10.85 2.32 11.69
C PRO A 34 -11.51 2.60 10.33
N PHE A 35 -11.47 1.64 9.40
CA PHE A 35 -11.97 1.83 8.04
C PHE A 35 -13.47 2.20 8.00
N ASP A 36 -14.26 1.76 8.97
CA ASP A 36 -15.67 2.12 9.07
C ASP A 36 -15.92 3.62 9.28
N HIS A 37 -14.92 4.37 9.73
CA HIS A 37 -14.98 5.83 9.89
C HIS A 37 -14.53 6.58 8.63
N PHE A 38 -13.99 5.87 7.63
CA PHE A 38 -13.57 6.47 6.38
C PHE A 38 -14.77 6.92 5.54
N VAL A 39 -14.84 8.22 5.22
CA VAL A 39 -15.94 8.79 4.42
C VAL A 39 -16.07 8.14 3.04
N GLY A 40 -14.94 7.75 2.43
CA GLY A 40 -14.89 7.11 1.12
C GLY A 40 -15.07 5.59 1.12
N LYS A 41 -15.41 4.95 2.26
CA LYS A 41 -15.40 3.48 2.38
C LYS A 41 -16.26 2.75 1.33
N HIS A 42 -17.32 3.38 0.83
CA HIS A 42 -18.21 2.79 -0.17
C HIS A 42 -17.63 2.71 -1.58
N THR A 43 -16.46 3.30 -1.82
CA THR A 43 -15.74 3.18 -3.10
C THR A 43 -14.73 2.04 -3.10
N PHE A 44 -14.75 1.19 -2.06
CA PHE A 44 -13.80 0.10 -1.91
C PHE A 44 -14.50 -1.20 -1.53
N ASP A 45 -14.08 -2.28 -2.19
CA ASP A 45 -14.36 -3.65 -1.78
C ASP A 45 -13.25 -4.13 -0.86
N VAL A 46 -13.64 -4.72 0.28
CA VAL A 46 -12.71 -5.16 1.33
C VAL A 46 -12.95 -6.62 1.71
N MET A 47 -11.87 -7.39 1.81
CA MET A 47 -11.87 -8.78 2.25
C MET A 47 -10.73 -9.00 3.26
N PRO A 48 -10.91 -9.84 4.30
CA PRO A 48 -12.11 -10.64 4.54
C PRO A 48 -13.24 -9.87 5.25
N ALA A 49 -12.94 -8.78 5.97
CA ALA A 49 -13.95 -7.94 6.62
C ALA A 49 -13.45 -6.50 6.83
N ALA A 50 -14.33 -5.51 6.66
CA ALA A 50 -14.03 -4.08 6.85
C ALA A 50 -13.46 -3.73 8.24
N SER A 51 -13.91 -4.44 9.28
CA SER A 51 -13.48 -4.25 10.67
C SER A 51 -12.00 -4.55 10.91
N LEU A 52 -11.33 -5.25 9.98
CA LEU A 52 -9.89 -5.54 10.06
C LEU A 52 -9.04 -4.46 9.39
N TYR A 53 -9.66 -3.45 8.77
CA TYR A 53 -8.95 -2.42 8.02
C TYR A 53 -8.94 -1.10 8.77
N HIS A 54 -7.85 -0.37 8.56
CA HIS A 54 -7.65 0.99 9.02
C HIS A 54 -7.19 1.83 7.84
N VAL A 55 -7.52 3.12 7.86
CA VAL A 55 -7.12 4.11 6.87
C VAL A 55 -6.31 5.20 7.56
N PHE A 56 -5.30 5.73 6.88
CA PHE A 56 -4.66 6.97 7.31
C PHE A 56 -5.49 8.17 6.88
N ASP A 57 -5.85 9.03 7.83
CA ASP A 57 -6.62 10.25 7.59
C ASP A 57 -5.70 11.46 7.43
N GLY A 58 -5.17 11.64 6.22
CA GLY A 58 -4.34 12.80 5.90
C GLY A 58 -3.66 12.75 4.55
N ASP A 59 -3.17 13.90 4.10
CA ASP A 59 -2.41 14.03 2.87
C ASP A 59 -0.99 13.46 3.05
N LEU A 60 -0.72 12.36 2.35
CA LEU A 60 0.53 11.62 2.45
C LEU A 60 1.40 11.76 1.20
N ARG A 61 2.69 11.99 1.44
CA ARG A 61 3.77 11.82 0.46
C ARG A 61 4.75 10.78 1.00
N CYS A 62 5.08 9.77 0.21
CA CYS A 62 6.13 8.84 0.56
C CYS A 62 7.43 9.11 -0.21
N THR A 63 8.58 8.90 0.41
CA THR A 63 9.88 9.01 -0.26
C THR A 63 10.64 7.70 -0.18
N ILE A 64 11.41 7.39 -1.21
CA ILE A 64 12.34 6.25 -1.20
C ILE A 64 13.70 6.73 -0.66
N GLU A 65 14.19 7.85 -1.20
CA GLU A 65 15.45 8.47 -0.83
C GLU A 65 15.25 9.84 -0.17
N SER A 66 16.27 10.33 0.54
CA SER A 66 16.20 11.60 1.27
C SER A 66 16.05 12.84 0.38
N GLN A 67 16.42 12.76 -0.90
CA GLN A 67 16.32 13.86 -1.88
C GLN A 67 15.29 13.61 -2.99
N ASP A 68 14.39 12.67 -2.76
CA ASP A 68 13.36 12.26 -3.69
C ASP A 68 12.21 13.29 -3.74
N THR A 69 11.69 13.57 -4.94
CA THR A 69 10.46 14.37 -5.15
C THR A 69 9.23 13.78 -4.45
N GLY A 70 9.30 12.51 -4.07
CA GLY A 70 8.27 11.77 -3.35
C GLY A 70 7.12 11.32 -4.24
N ILE A 71 6.34 10.39 -3.72
CA ILE A 71 5.20 9.76 -4.35
C ILE A 71 3.98 10.22 -3.57
N VAL A 72 3.08 10.93 -4.23
CA VAL A 72 1.83 11.38 -3.59
C VAL A 72 0.88 10.19 -3.52
N LEU A 73 0.38 9.90 -2.32
CA LEU A 73 -0.59 8.83 -2.10
C LEU A 73 -2.01 9.39 -2.19
N SER A 74 -2.91 8.61 -2.79
CA SER A 74 -4.35 8.86 -2.70
C SER A 74 -4.93 8.23 -1.44
N HIS A 75 -4.48 7.03 -1.08
CA HIS A 75 -4.90 6.33 0.12
C HIS A 75 -3.76 5.50 0.72
N LEU A 76 -3.77 5.36 2.04
CA LEU A 76 -2.99 4.40 2.77
C LEU A 76 -3.94 3.57 3.63
N PHE A 77 -3.92 2.25 3.44
CA PHE A 77 -4.66 1.31 4.27
C PHE A 77 -3.73 0.34 4.96
N ALA A 78 -4.08 -0.04 6.18
CA ALA A 78 -3.43 -1.11 6.93
C ALA A 78 -4.47 -2.12 7.38
N ALA A 79 -4.23 -3.39 7.09
CA ALA A 79 -5.05 -4.48 7.59
C ALA A 79 -4.39 -5.14 8.79
N THR A 80 -5.20 -5.60 9.73
CA THR A 80 -4.77 -6.27 10.95
C THR A 80 -5.18 -7.73 10.98
N ASN A 81 -4.34 -8.59 11.56
CA ASN A 81 -4.72 -9.95 11.91
C ASN A 81 -5.65 -9.99 13.14
N GLU A 82 -6.06 -11.19 13.52
CA GLU A 82 -6.95 -11.45 14.67
C GLU A 82 -6.41 -10.94 16.02
N ASN A 83 -5.09 -10.74 16.12
CA ASN A 83 -4.44 -10.22 17.34
C ASN A 83 -4.34 -8.68 17.35
N GLY A 84 -4.83 -8.01 16.30
CA GLY A 84 -4.80 -6.55 16.15
C GLY A 84 -3.46 -6.00 15.65
N PHE A 85 -2.59 -6.84 15.09
CA PHE A 85 -1.32 -6.38 14.52
C PHE A 85 -1.42 -6.22 13.01
N ILE A 86 -0.86 -5.12 12.50
CA ILE A 86 -0.77 -4.86 11.06
C ILE A 86 -0.01 -6.01 10.40
N ASN A 87 -0.67 -6.71 9.49
CA ASN A 87 -0.05 -7.78 8.71
C ASN A 87 -0.05 -7.50 7.20
N ARG A 88 -0.74 -6.44 6.77
CA ARG A 88 -0.69 -5.96 5.39
C ARG A 88 -0.85 -4.45 5.31
N ILE A 89 -0.09 -3.81 4.43
CA ILE A 89 -0.17 -2.37 4.15
C ILE A 89 -0.40 -2.19 2.65
N PHE A 90 -1.24 -1.23 2.27
CA PHE A 90 -1.56 -0.86 0.90
C PHE A 90 -1.37 0.65 0.71
N LEU A 91 -0.49 1.04 -0.20
CA LEU A 91 -0.21 2.42 -0.58
C LEU A 91 -0.72 2.65 -2.00
N TYR A 92 -1.86 3.32 -2.12
CA TYR A 92 -2.42 3.71 -3.40
C TYR A 92 -1.77 5.01 -3.86
N THR A 93 -1.11 4.98 -5.02
CA THR A 93 -0.46 6.18 -5.55
C THR A 93 -1.44 7.00 -6.37
N ARG A 94 -1.33 8.32 -6.30
CA ARG A 94 -2.18 9.23 -7.08
C ARG A 94 -1.83 9.24 -8.56
N GLU A 95 -0.56 8.98 -8.87
CA GLU A 95 -0.01 9.05 -10.23
C GLU A 95 0.54 7.69 -10.66
N VAL A 96 0.40 7.39 -11.95
CA VAL A 96 1.12 6.28 -12.59
C VAL A 96 2.54 6.77 -12.83
N ASN A 97 3.50 6.19 -12.12
CA ASN A 97 4.92 6.53 -12.25
C ASN A 97 5.67 5.37 -12.91
N GLY A 98 6.01 5.54 -14.20
CA GLY A 98 6.68 4.52 -15.01
C GLY A 98 8.07 4.12 -14.50
N HIS A 99 8.70 4.93 -13.66
CA HIS A 99 10.01 4.66 -13.06
C HIS A 99 9.93 4.16 -11.61
N LEU A 100 8.71 3.99 -11.06
CA LEU A 100 8.56 3.61 -9.66
C LEU A 100 9.07 2.20 -9.38
N ALA A 101 8.87 1.24 -10.29
CA ALA A 101 9.45 -0.10 -10.15
C ALA A 101 10.98 -0.04 -10.05
N GLU A 102 11.64 0.71 -10.93
CA GLU A 102 13.10 0.89 -10.93
C GLU A 102 13.58 1.52 -9.61
N ARG A 103 12.89 2.55 -9.15
CA ARG A 103 13.22 3.20 -7.87
C ARG A 103 13.02 2.29 -6.67
N LEU A 104 11.99 1.44 -6.67
CA LEU A 104 11.79 0.44 -5.63
C LEU A 104 12.88 -0.64 -5.68
N SER A 105 13.36 -1.00 -6.88
CA SER A 105 14.48 -1.93 -7.04
C SER A 105 15.80 -1.39 -6.49
N GLN A 106 16.00 -0.07 -6.47
CA GLN A 106 17.16 0.54 -5.81
C GLN A 106 17.14 0.30 -4.29
N LEU A 107 15.96 0.13 -3.69
CA LEU A 107 15.79 -0.12 -2.26
C LEU A 107 15.73 -1.61 -1.91
N TYR A 108 15.09 -2.43 -2.76
CA TYR A 108 14.78 -3.83 -2.45
C TYR A 108 15.51 -4.86 -3.32
N GLY A 109 16.33 -4.41 -4.28
CA GLY A 109 17.03 -5.28 -5.22
C GLY A 109 16.20 -5.65 -6.46
N GLU A 110 16.52 -6.76 -7.11
CA GLU A 110 15.84 -7.19 -8.33
C GLU A 110 14.46 -7.81 -8.05
N PRO A 111 13.39 -7.40 -8.75
CA PRO A 111 12.05 -7.95 -8.56
C PRO A 111 11.85 -9.26 -9.34
N ASN A 112 10.96 -10.09 -8.82
CA ASN A 112 10.23 -11.04 -9.65
C ASN A 112 9.12 -10.30 -10.40
N VAL A 113 9.15 -10.34 -11.73
CA VAL A 113 8.20 -9.62 -12.58
C VAL A 113 7.21 -10.58 -13.23
N SER A 114 5.92 -10.28 -13.12
CA SER A 114 4.85 -11.05 -13.75
C SER A 114 3.81 -10.15 -14.42
N LYS A 115 3.18 -10.66 -15.48
CA LYS A 115 2.11 -9.96 -16.20
C LYS A 115 0.76 -10.32 -15.59
N ALA A 116 -0.04 -9.31 -15.26
CA ALA A 116 -1.42 -9.50 -14.84
C ALA A 116 -2.34 -9.47 -16.05
N THR A 117 -3.13 -10.52 -16.25
CA THR A 117 -4.11 -10.58 -17.35
C THR A 117 -5.50 -10.91 -16.83
N VAL A 118 -6.52 -10.28 -17.41
CA VAL A 118 -7.94 -10.56 -17.15
C VAL A 118 -8.62 -10.83 -18.48
N ALA A 119 -9.32 -11.97 -18.59
CA ALA A 119 -9.94 -12.42 -19.83
C ALA A 119 -8.98 -12.39 -21.05
N GLY A 120 -7.70 -12.75 -20.84
CA GLY A 120 -6.67 -12.75 -21.87
C GLY A 120 -6.11 -11.37 -22.25
N LYS A 121 -6.57 -10.28 -21.64
CA LYS A 121 -6.05 -8.92 -21.85
C LYS A 121 -5.06 -8.55 -20.76
N LEU A 122 -3.93 -7.96 -21.14
CA LEU A 122 -2.94 -7.42 -20.20
C LEU A 122 -3.52 -6.21 -19.47
N ILE A 123 -3.66 -6.30 -18.15
CA ILE A 123 -4.16 -5.21 -17.31
C ILE A 123 -3.03 -4.47 -16.58
N GLY A 124 -1.91 -5.15 -16.31
CA GLY A 124 -0.82 -4.56 -15.53
C GLY A 124 0.41 -5.46 -15.42
N THR A 125 1.39 -4.97 -14.67
CA THR A 125 2.60 -5.70 -14.28
C THR A 125 2.68 -5.72 -12.77
N HIS A 126 2.92 -6.91 -12.21
CA HIS A 126 3.30 -7.10 -10.81
C HIS A 126 4.82 -7.24 -10.72
N ASN A 127 5.41 -6.45 -9.83
CA ASN A 127 6.78 -6.60 -9.37
C ASN A 127 6.71 -7.03 -7.91
N SER A 128 7.47 -8.05 -7.52
CA SER A 128 7.57 -8.45 -6.11
C SER A 128 9.02 -8.65 -5.69
N TRP A 129 9.34 -8.15 -4.50
CA TRP A 129 10.61 -8.27 -3.84
C TRP A 129 10.41 -9.03 -2.53
N ILE A 130 11.27 -10.01 -2.27
CA ILE A 130 11.37 -10.62 -0.94
C ILE A 130 12.61 -10.04 -0.28
N THR A 131 12.39 -9.25 0.76
CA THR A 131 13.49 -8.64 1.52
C THR A 131 14.16 -9.66 2.42
N GLU A 132 15.37 -9.37 2.90
CA GLU A 132 16.09 -10.23 3.85
C GLU A 132 15.31 -10.44 5.16
N GLY A 133 14.48 -9.48 5.56
CA GLY A 133 13.59 -9.56 6.72
C GLY A 133 12.30 -10.33 6.47
N GLU A 134 12.26 -11.18 5.44
CA GLU A 134 11.12 -12.04 5.08
C GLU A 134 9.81 -11.25 4.89
N THR A 135 9.94 -10.01 4.43
CA THR A 135 8.80 -9.17 4.03
C THR A 135 8.72 -9.19 2.51
N GLU A 136 7.53 -9.50 2.00
CA GLU A 136 7.21 -9.28 0.60
C GLU A 136 6.76 -7.83 0.42
N VAL A 137 7.46 -7.12 -0.47
CA VAL A 137 7.01 -5.86 -1.03
C VAL A 137 6.53 -6.15 -2.44
N SER A 138 5.34 -5.68 -2.80
CA SER A 138 4.85 -5.79 -4.18
C SER A 138 4.40 -4.45 -4.72
N PHE A 139 4.55 -4.28 -6.03
CA PHE A 139 4.14 -3.11 -6.77
C PHE A 139 3.34 -3.54 -7.99
N PHE A 140 2.10 -3.09 -8.07
CA PHE A 140 1.26 -3.26 -9.24
C PHE A 140 1.18 -1.94 -10.02
N SER A 141 1.52 -2.01 -11.30
CA SER A 141 1.38 -0.90 -12.25
C SER A 141 0.39 -1.29 -13.36
N PRO A 142 -0.71 -0.55 -13.55
CA PRO A 142 -1.65 -0.77 -14.65
C PRO A 142 -1.01 -0.36 -16.00
N VAL A 143 -1.42 -1.01 -17.11
CA VAL A 143 -0.88 -0.67 -18.46
C VAL A 143 -1.74 0.37 -19.19
N TYR A 144 -3.07 0.30 -19.09
CA TYR A 144 -3.99 1.06 -19.97
C TYR A 144 -5.17 1.72 -19.26
N ASP A 145 -5.40 1.40 -17.99
CA ASP A 145 -6.67 1.61 -17.33
C ASP A 145 -6.54 2.61 -16.19
N THR A 146 -7.30 3.70 -16.28
CA THR A 146 -7.39 4.75 -15.25
C THR A 146 -8.26 4.33 -14.06
N THR A 147 -9.01 3.23 -14.16
CA THR A 147 -9.84 2.71 -13.06
C THR A 147 -9.08 1.76 -12.15
N THR A 148 -8.06 1.06 -12.67
CA THR A 148 -7.19 0.21 -11.85
C THR A 148 -6.11 1.07 -11.19
N SER A 149 -6.06 1.06 -9.87
CA SER A 149 -5.09 1.88 -9.12
C SER A 149 -3.69 1.27 -9.08
N THR A 150 -2.69 2.13 -9.19
CA THR A 150 -1.30 1.79 -8.87
C THR A 150 -1.17 1.59 -7.36
N VAL A 151 -0.63 0.44 -6.94
CA VAL A 151 -0.55 0.09 -5.51
C VAL A 151 0.80 -0.53 -5.16
N ILE A 152 1.40 -0.03 -4.07
CA ILE A 152 2.51 -0.70 -3.38
C ILE A 152 1.92 -1.42 -2.17
N SER A 153 2.33 -2.66 -1.90
CA SER A 153 1.90 -3.36 -0.69
C SER A 153 3.03 -4.06 0.03
N PHE A 154 2.86 -4.18 1.35
CA PHE A 154 3.80 -4.83 2.27
C PHE A 154 3.08 -5.95 3.01
N ARG A 155 3.73 -7.10 3.19
CA ARG A 155 3.24 -8.20 4.04
C ARG A 155 4.38 -9.10 4.50
N PHE A 156 4.22 -9.78 5.63
CA PHE A 156 5.14 -10.86 5.99
C PHE A 156 5.02 -12.02 4.98
N PHE A 157 6.13 -12.51 4.47
CA PHE A 157 6.18 -13.49 3.39
C PHE A 157 5.50 -14.82 3.76
N TYR A 158 5.58 -15.22 5.02
CA TYR A 158 4.95 -16.46 5.51
C TYR A 158 3.56 -16.27 6.13
N ASP A 159 3.01 -15.06 6.15
CA ASP A 159 1.62 -14.84 6.58
C ASP A 159 0.67 -15.24 5.43
N PHE A 160 0.43 -16.54 5.29
CA PHE A 160 -0.41 -17.10 4.24
C PHE A 160 -1.86 -16.55 4.23
N PRO A 161 -2.51 -16.31 5.39
CA PRO A 161 -3.79 -15.59 5.42
C PRO A 161 -3.69 -14.20 4.80
N ALA A 162 -2.71 -13.38 5.21
CA ALA A 162 -2.47 -12.07 4.60
C ALA A 162 -2.17 -12.19 3.10
N LEU A 163 -1.56 -13.29 2.67
CA LEU A 163 -1.18 -13.56 1.29
C LEU A 163 -2.38 -13.80 0.37
N LYS A 164 -3.42 -14.49 0.86
CA LYS A 164 -4.54 -14.97 0.05
C LYS A 164 -5.84 -14.19 0.25
N ASP A 165 -6.13 -13.78 1.48
CA ASP A 165 -7.50 -13.42 1.86
C ASP A 165 -7.70 -11.91 2.02
N TYR A 166 -6.60 -11.20 2.28
CA TYR A 166 -6.65 -9.77 2.56
C TYR A 166 -6.60 -8.99 1.24
N MET A 167 -7.67 -8.28 0.92
CA MET A 167 -7.73 -7.44 -0.25
C MET A 167 -8.51 -6.17 0.08
N ILE A 168 -8.02 -5.06 -0.44
CA ILE A 168 -8.79 -3.85 -0.62
C ILE A 168 -8.61 -3.42 -2.07
N SER A 169 -9.68 -2.98 -2.72
CA SER A 169 -9.65 -2.55 -4.12
C SER A 169 -10.75 -1.55 -4.38
N VAL A 170 -10.53 -0.63 -5.32
CA VAL A 170 -11.58 0.33 -5.73
C VAL A 170 -12.73 -0.43 -6.38
N THR A 171 -13.95 -0.13 -5.96
CA THR A 171 -15.18 -0.69 -6.54
C THR A 171 -15.41 -0.09 -7.93
N LEU A 172 -15.65 -0.95 -8.92
CA LEU A 172 -15.98 -0.59 -10.31
C LEU A 172 -17.46 -0.23 -10.50
#